data_AF-E8KBP9-F1
#
_entry.id   AF-E8KBP9-F1
#
_cell.length_a   1.000
_cell.length_b   1.000
_cell.length_c   1.000
_cell.angle_alpha   90.00
_cell.angle_beta   90.00
_cell.angle_gamma   90.00
#
_symmetry.space_group_name_H-M   'P 1'
#
loop_
_entity.id
_entity.type
_entity.pdbx_description
1 polymer ?
#
loop_
_entity_poly.entity_id
_entity_poly.type
_entity_poly.pdbx_seq_one_letter_code
_entity_poly.pdbx_strand_id
1 'polypeptide(L)'
;MLAICIDTIGDKSMTYKLLRNYSSLSLSLIQSRIKNHDTVMEVDILDLDELKKVRALIHDLSSIGTMVTMNDSTGVITLEILNNIITTYEEIAAEREELDALMFDEEE
;
A
#
# COMPACT_ATOMS: atom_id res chain seq x y z
N MET A 1 10.92 1.99 -1.37
CA MET A 1 9.79 2.33 -2.24
C MET A 1 9.14 1.05 -2.74
N LEU A 2 7.83 0.96 -2.64
CA LEU A 2 6.99 -0.13 -3.11
C LEU A 2 6.23 0.33 -4.35
N ALA A 3 6.48 -0.32 -5.47
CA ALA A 3 5.85 -0.11 -6.75
C ALA A 3 4.63 -1.03 -6.92
N ILE A 4 3.49 -0.47 -7.31
CA ILE A 4 2.24 -1.19 -7.52
C ILE A 4 1.92 -1.24 -9.01
N CYS A 5 1.73 -2.44 -9.54
CA CYS A 5 1.43 -2.71 -10.94
C CYS A 5 0.10 -3.48 -11.05
N ILE A 6 -0.69 -3.19 -12.07
CA ILE A 6 -1.95 -3.91 -12.33
C ILE A 6 -1.68 -4.95 -13.42
N ASP A 7 -1.86 -6.24 -13.10
CA ASP A 7 -1.64 -7.32 -14.07
C ASP A 7 -2.89 -7.60 -14.88
N THR A 8 -4.04 -7.64 -14.22
CA THR A 8 -5.31 -8.00 -14.85
C THR A 8 -6.42 -7.15 -14.26
N ILE A 9 -7.14 -6.46 -15.13
CA ILE A 9 -8.31 -5.69 -14.74
C ILE A 9 -9.54 -6.60 -14.80
N GLY A 10 -10.23 -6.76 -13.66
CA GLY A 10 -11.57 -7.36 -13.60
C GLY A 10 -12.61 -6.32 -14.02
N ASP A 11 -13.10 -5.54 -13.05
CA ASP A 11 -13.98 -4.41 -13.33
C ASP A 11 -13.20 -3.15 -13.71
N LYS A 12 -13.22 -2.78 -14.99
CA LYS A 12 -12.57 -1.56 -15.50
C LYS A 12 -13.03 -0.29 -14.79
N SER A 13 -14.34 -0.07 -14.66
CA SER A 13 -14.88 1.20 -14.16
C SER A 13 -14.50 1.43 -12.70
N MET A 14 -14.64 0.40 -11.88
CA MET A 14 -14.29 0.47 -10.46
C MET A 14 -12.79 0.55 -10.24
N THR A 15 -11.99 -0.22 -11.00
CA THR A 15 -10.52 -0.17 -10.92
C THR A 15 -10.01 1.24 -11.20
N TYR A 16 -10.48 1.88 -12.27
CA TYR A 16 -10.06 3.24 -12.61
C TYR A 16 -10.52 4.28 -11.58
N LYS A 17 -11.69 4.12 -10.97
CA LYS A 17 -12.16 5.00 -9.89
C LYS A 17 -11.29 4.87 -8.64
N LEU A 18 -11.00 3.64 -8.22
CA LEU A 18 -10.12 3.38 -7.08
C LEU A 18 -8.74 3.97 -7.32
N LEU A 19 -8.11 3.65 -8.45
CA LEU A 19 -6.78 4.18 -8.78
C LEU A 19 -6.75 5.71 -8.88
N ARG A 20 -7.83 6.35 -9.33
CA ARG A 20 -7.94 7.82 -9.37
C ARG A 20 -8.14 8.45 -7.98
N ASN A 21 -8.75 7.74 -7.05
CA ASN A 21 -8.91 8.24 -5.68
C ASN A 21 -7.60 8.13 -4.89
N TYR A 22 -6.82 7.09 -5.15
CA TYR A 22 -5.55 6.84 -4.44
C TYR A 22 -4.34 7.48 -5.12
N SER A 23 -4.36 7.67 -6.44
CA SER A 23 -3.29 8.38 -7.17
C SER A 23 -3.76 9.76 -7.62
N SER A 24 -2.88 10.76 -7.53
CA SER A 24 -3.11 12.09 -8.12
C SER A 24 -2.95 12.10 -9.65
N LEU A 25 -2.86 10.93 -10.28
CA LEU A 25 -2.63 10.78 -11.72
C LEU A 25 -3.92 10.96 -12.51
N SER A 26 -3.77 11.41 -13.75
CA SER A 26 -4.90 11.47 -14.69
C SER A 26 -5.29 10.06 -15.14
N LEU A 27 -6.59 9.88 -15.43
CA LEU A 27 -7.14 8.62 -15.95
C LEU A 27 -6.37 8.11 -17.18
N SER A 28 -5.99 9.00 -18.09
CA SER A 28 -5.21 8.65 -19.28
C SER A 28 -3.83 8.08 -18.91
N LEU A 29 -3.19 8.62 -17.88
CA LEU A 29 -1.89 8.13 -17.43
C LEU A 29 -2.04 6.76 -16.76
N ILE A 30 -3.04 6.59 -15.90
CA ILE A 30 -3.36 5.29 -15.27
C ILE A 30 -3.62 4.23 -16.35
N GLN A 31 -4.44 4.55 -17.36
CA GLN A 31 -4.71 3.66 -18.48
C GLN A 31 -3.45 3.28 -19.25
N SER A 32 -2.58 4.26 -19.54
CA SER A 32 -1.31 3.99 -20.22
C SER A 32 -0.41 3.10 -19.38
N ARG A 33 -0.29 3.36 -18.08
CA ARG A 33 0.58 2.58 -17.20
C ARG A 33 0.09 1.14 -17.09
N ILE A 34 -1.21 0.92 -16.90
CA ILE A 34 -1.74 -0.45 -16.90
C ILE A 34 -1.52 -1.14 -18.25
N LYS A 35 -1.70 -0.44 -19.37
CA LYS A 35 -1.47 -1.00 -20.71
C LYS A 35 0.01 -1.37 -20.94
N ASN A 36 0.92 -0.58 -20.40
CA ASN A 36 2.36 -0.82 -20.51
C ASN A 36 2.89 -1.78 -19.44
N HIS A 37 2.05 -2.24 -18.50
CA HIS A 37 2.46 -2.92 -17.28
C HIS A 37 3.48 -2.12 -16.46
N ASP A 38 3.37 -0.79 -16.50
CA ASP A 38 4.16 0.14 -15.70
C ASP A 38 3.56 0.31 -14.30
N THR A 39 4.42 0.75 -13.37
CA THR A 39 4.06 1.08 -12.00
C THR A 39 3.02 2.19 -11.93
N VAL A 40 1.81 1.86 -11.49
CA VAL A 40 0.70 2.81 -11.37
C VAL A 40 0.90 3.74 -10.17
N MET A 41 1.46 3.21 -9.08
CA MET A 41 1.68 3.96 -7.85
C MET A 41 2.97 3.50 -7.17
N GLU A 42 3.71 4.45 -6.59
CA GLU A 42 4.87 4.18 -5.75
C GLU A 42 4.54 4.73 -4.36
N VAL A 43 4.80 3.92 -3.33
CA VAL A 43 4.64 4.35 -1.93
C VAL A 43 5.93 4.12 -1.17
N ASP A 44 6.14 4.88 -0.09
CA ASP A 44 7.23 4.61 0.83
C ASP A 44 6.89 3.42 1.74
N ILE A 45 7.84 2.49 1.87
CA ILE A 45 7.71 1.36 2.79
C ILE A 45 7.97 1.76 4.25
N LEU A 46 8.54 2.95 4.46
CA LEU A 46 8.78 3.51 5.78
C LEU A 46 7.56 4.26 6.33
N ASP A 47 6.55 4.53 5.49
CA ASP A 47 5.32 5.22 5.88
C ASP A 47 4.18 4.22 6.14
N LEU A 48 3.87 4.02 7.43
CA LEU A 48 2.81 3.11 7.87
C LEU A 48 1.43 3.50 7.31
N ASP A 49 1.13 4.80 7.21
CA ASP A 49 -0.17 5.26 6.71
C ASP A 49 -0.32 4.98 5.21
N GLU A 50 0.77 5.13 4.44
CA GLU A 50 0.80 4.73 3.04
C GLU A 50 0.66 3.22 2.86
N LEU A 51 1.37 2.42 3.66
CA LEU A 51 1.25 0.95 3.63
C LEU A 51 -0.19 0.50 3.92
N LYS A 52 -0.85 1.12 4.90
CA LYS A 52 -2.27 0.85 5.24
C LYS A 52 -3.20 1.21 4.08
N LYS A 53 -2.97 2.33 3.40
CA LYS A 53 -3.74 2.73 2.20
C LYS A 53 -3.56 1.73 1.06
N VAL A 54 -2.34 1.27 0.83
CA VAL A 54 -2.04 0.26 -0.20
C VAL A 54 -2.74 -1.06 0.09
N ARG A 55 -2.69 -1.53 1.35
CA ARG A 55 -3.41 -2.75 1.76
C ARG A 55 -4.90 -2.64 1.47
N ALA A 56 -5.52 -1.51 1.84
CA ALA A 56 -6.94 -1.27 1.57
C ALA A 56 -7.24 -1.25 0.07
N LEU A 57 -6.41 -0.54 -0.71
CA LEU A 57 -6.54 -0.47 -2.16
C LEU A 57 -6.46 -1.86 -2.82
N ILE A 58 -5.49 -2.69 -2.42
CA ILE A 58 -5.32 -4.03 -3.00
C ILE A 58 -6.49 -4.93 -2.63
N HIS A 59 -7.00 -4.82 -1.40
CA HIS A 59 -8.18 -5.56 -0.99
C HIS A 59 -9.42 -5.16 -1.82
N ASP A 60 -9.63 -3.86 -2.02
CA ASP A 60 -10.73 -3.34 -2.85
C ASP A 60 -10.60 -3.77 -4.31
N LEU A 61 -9.37 -3.71 -4.86
CA LEU A 61 -9.06 -4.16 -6.23
C LEU A 61 -9.27 -5.67 -6.38
N SER A 62 -8.80 -6.48 -5.43
CA SER A 62 -8.98 -7.92 -5.43
C SER A 62 -10.46 -8.31 -5.32
N SER A 63 -11.25 -7.55 -4.54
CA SER A 63 -12.69 -7.76 -4.37
C SER A 63 -13.47 -7.60 -5.68
N ILE A 64 -13.03 -6.68 -6.55
CA ILE A 64 -13.61 -6.48 -7.89
C ILE A 64 -12.98 -7.35 -8.98
N GLY A 65 -12.15 -8.33 -8.59
CA GLY A 65 -11.50 -9.27 -9.51
C GLY A 65 -10.29 -8.68 -10.25
N THR A 66 -9.72 -7.57 -9.78
CA THR A 66 -8.50 -6.98 -10.33
C THR A 66 -7.28 -7.54 -9.62
N MET A 67 -6.36 -8.11 -10.40
CA MET A 67 -5.09 -8.63 -9.89
C MET A 67 -4.02 -7.54 -9.91
N VAL A 68 -3.30 -7.45 -8.81
CA VAL A 68 -2.31 -6.42 -8.54
C VAL A 68 -1.02 -7.11 -8.09
N THR A 69 0.10 -6.71 -8.68
CA THR A 69 1.44 -7.11 -8.26
C THR A 69 2.13 -5.93 -7.58
N MET A 70 2.71 -6.19 -6.41
CA MET A 70 3.58 -5.24 -5.75
C MET A 70 5.03 -5.65 -5.97
N ASN A 71 5.89 -4.71 -6.26
CA ASN A 71 7.32 -4.91 -6.41
C ASN A 71 8.04 -3.92 -5.50
N ASP A 72 9.04 -4.37 -4.75
CA ASP A 72 10.01 -3.47 -4.12
C ASP A 72 11.35 -3.53 -4.84
N SER A 73 12.38 -2.95 -4.22
CA SER A 73 13.77 -3.01 -4.70
C SER A 73 14.36 -4.43 -4.74
N THR A 74 13.82 -5.37 -3.97
CA THR A 74 14.28 -6.76 -3.85
C THR A 74 13.50 -7.72 -4.75
N GLY A 75 12.27 -7.38 -5.16
CA GLY A 75 11.48 -8.15 -6.11
C GLY A 75 9.97 -8.07 -5.86
N VAL A 76 9.24 -9.10 -6.31
CA VAL A 76 7.78 -9.19 -6.13
C VAL A 76 7.45 -9.43 -4.66
N ILE A 77 6.59 -8.60 -4.10
CA ILE A 77 6.08 -8.68 -2.73
C ILE A 77 4.64 -9.19 -2.74
N THR A 78 4.33 -10.10 -1.81
CA THR A 78 2.98 -10.61 -1.59
C THR A 78 2.23 -9.78 -0.54
N LEU A 79 0.89 -9.86 -0.55
CA LEU A 79 0.06 -9.23 0.49
C LEU A 79 0.43 -9.69 1.91
N GLU A 80 0.87 -10.94 2.06
CA GLU A 80 1.33 -11.49 3.33
C GLU A 80 2.57 -10.76 3.85
N ILE A 81 3.58 -10.54 2.99
CA ILE A 81 4.77 -9.78 3.35
C ILE A 81 4.40 -8.34 3.70
N LEU A 82 3.51 -7.70 2.92
CA LEU A 82 3.02 -6.36 3.22
C LEU A 82 2.36 -6.29 4.60
N ASN A 83 1.50 -7.27 4.93
CA ASN A 83 0.84 -7.32 6.23
C ASN A 83 1.84 -7.51 7.37
N ASN A 84 2.85 -8.37 7.20
CA ASN A 84 3.89 -8.56 8.20
C ASN A 84 4.66 -7.26 8.45
N ILE A 85 5.02 -6.51 7.40
CA ILE A 85 5.70 -5.21 7.56
C ILE A 85 4.81 -4.25 8.36
N ILE A 86 3.53 -4.14 8.01
CA ILE A 86 2.58 -3.27 8.74
C ILE A 86 2.51 -3.68 10.22
N THR A 87 2.35 -4.97 10.51
CA THR A 87 2.26 -5.48 11.89
C THR A 87 3.53 -5.19 12.68
N THR A 88 4.71 -5.44 12.12
CA THR A 88 5.99 -5.15 12.79
C THR A 88 6.13 -3.66 13.09
N TYR A 89 5.73 -2.77 12.18
CA TYR A 89 5.77 -1.32 12.44
C TYR A 89 4.75 -0.89 13.51
N GLU A 90 3.55 -1.50 13.53
CA GLU A 90 2.56 -1.26 14.58
C GLU A 90 3.06 -1.71 15.96
N GLU A 91 3.71 -2.87 16.04
CA GLU A 91 4.33 -3.38 17.27
C GLU A 91 5.43 -2.44 17.77
N ILE A 92 6.33 -1.98 16.89
CA ILE A 92 7.40 -1.03 17.25
C ILE A 92 6.81 0.30 17.73
N ALA A 93 5.74 0.78 17.10
CA ALA A 93 5.07 2.02 17.51
C ALA A 93 4.43 1.87 18.90
N ALA A 94 3.79 0.73 19.18
CA ALA A 94 3.21 0.43 20.48
C ALA A 94 4.27 0.28 21.59
N GLU A 95 5.38 -0.41 21.31
CA GLU A 95 6.51 -0.54 22.25
C GLU A 95 7.13 0.83 22.58
N ARG A 96 7.20 1.75 21.62
CA ARG A 96 7.67 3.12 21.87
C ARG A 96 6.73 3.91 22.78
N GLU A 97 5.43 3.79 22.59
CA GLU A 97 4.43 4.46 23.42
C GLU A 97 4.46 3.96 24.87
N GLU A 98 4.70 2.65 25.08
CA GLU A 98 4.86 2.06 26.41
C GLU A 98 6.13 2.58 27.11
N LEU A 99 7.25 2.72 26.38
CA LEU A 99 8.49 3.31 26.89
C LEU A 99 8.35 4.81 27.23
N ASP A 100 7.66 5.58 26.39
CA ASP A 100 7.39 7.00 26.66
C ASP A 100 6.43 7.17 27.85
N ALA A 101 5.42 6.30 28.00
CA ALA A 101 4.52 6.30 29.16
C ALA A 101 5.25 5.98 30.48
N LEU A 102 6.20 5.04 30.46
CA LEU A 102 7.02 4.69 31.62
C LEU A 102 7.99 5.81 32.03
N MET A 103 8.42 6.69 31.10
CA MET A 103 9.24 7.86 31.46
C MET A 103 8.43 9.00 32.12
N PHE A 104 7.11 9.01 31.98
CA PHE A 104 6.24 10.06 32.57
C PHE A 104 5.77 9.75 34.00
N ASP A 105 6.01 8.55 34.52
CA ASP A 105 5.57 8.12 35.87
C ASP A 105 6.67 8.28 36.96
N GLU A 106 7.83 8.87 36.65
CA GLU A 106 8.94 9.08 37.62
C GLU A 106 9.10 10.53 38.14
N GLU A 107 8.15 11.43 37.92
CA GLU A 107 8.09 12.74 38.60
C GLU A 107 6.88 12.86 39.56
N GLU A 108 6.92 12.15 40.69
CA GLU A 108 6.27 12.60 41.94
C GLU A 108 7.07 12.24 43.20
#